data_AF-A0A2V7A774-F1
#
_entry.id   AF-A0A2V7A774-F1
#
_cell.length_a   1.000
_cell.length_b   1.000
_cell.length_c   1.000
_cell.angle_alpha   90.00
_cell.angle_beta   90.00
_cell.angle_gamma   90.00
#
_symmetry.space_group_name_H-M   'P 1'
#
loop_
_entity.id
_entity.type
_entity.pdbx_description
1 polymer ?
#
loop_
_entity_poly.entity_id
_entity_poly.type
_entity_poly.pdbx_seq_one_letter_code
_entity_poly.pdbx_strand_id
1 'polypeptide(L)'
;FRTPVVITKKGKPVAKLVPPDEPKRDVFGCMAGTATIIGDVKSPLLPPLEKWDAFRLRWAARWLSAAAAAITHAIGTGGLAIASISLWETALLITAGRLLPQGTEEAWLRALVDRSGVVVKQTTPAIALLSARWPADFPRDPADRVIAATARAEGLPLVTSDARLRRSRLVETVW
;
A
#
# COMPACT_ATOMS: atom_id res chain seq x y z
N PHE A 1 25.29 4.22 -1.34
CA PHE A 1 25.63 4.94 -2.58
C PHE A 1 26.02 3.92 -3.64
N ARG A 2 25.30 3.86 -4.78
CA ARG A 2 25.59 2.94 -5.90
C ARG A 2 26.11 3.76 -7.07
N THR A 3 27.43 3.76 -7.29
CA THR A 3 28.03 4.52 -8.40
C THR A 3 28.27 3.57 -9.57
N PRO A 4 27.70 3.80 -10.76
CA PRO A 4 27.96 2.98 -11.93
C PRO A 4 29.46 3.03 -12.29
N VAL A 5 30.02 1.87 -12.62
CA VAL A 5 31.44 1.74 -12.99
C VAL A 5 31.56 1.74 -14.50
N VAL A 6 32.38 2.64 -15.05
CA VAL A 6 32.68 2.70 -16.48
C VAL A 6 33.91 1.85 -16.76
N ILE A 7 33.75 0.81 -17.57
CA ILE A 7 34.86 -0.03 -18.04
C ILE A 7 35.50 0.66 -19.25
N THR A 8 36.81 0.86 -19.22
CA THR A 8 37.57 1.46 -20.32
C THR A 8 38.56 0.47 -20.94
N LYS A 9 38.80 0.62 -22.25
CA LYS A 9 39.87 -0.07 -22.98
C LYS A 9 40.69 0.98 -23.73
N LYS A 10 41.99 1.06 -23.43
CA LYS A 10 42.91 2.10 -23.97
C LYS A 10 42.41 3.53 -23.71
N GLY A 11 41.88 3.80 -22.51
CA GLY A 11 41.37 5.13 -22.12
C GLY A 11 40.04 5.52 -22.77
N LYS A 12 39.44 4.67 -23.61
CA LYS A 12 38.12 4.90 -24.20
C LYS A 12 37.05 4.08 -23.44
N PRO A 13 35.91 4.67 -23.04
CA PRO A 13 34.79 3.94 -22.47
C PRO A 13 34.30 2.87 -23.44
N VAL A 14 34.19 1.62 -22.98
CA VAL A 14 33.70 0.50 -23.80
C VAL A 14 32.43 -0.15 -23.25
N ALA A 15 32.16 -0.02 -21.95
CA ALA A 15 30.92 -0.50 -21.34
C ALA A 15 30.62 0.26 -20.05
N LYS A 16 29.33 0.40 -19.72
CA LYS A 16 28.87 0.91 -18.42
C LYS A 16 28.29 -0.27 -17.64
N LEU A 17 28.93 -0.63 -16.55
CA LEU A 17 28.39 -1.65 -15.65
C LEU A 17 27.34 -0.98 -14.78
N VAL A 18 26.09 -1.23 -15.12
CA VAL A 18 24.95 -0.87 -14.28
C VAL A 18 24.77 -2.02 -13.28
N PRO A 19 24.69 -1.74 -11.96
CA PRO A 19 24.33 -2.78 -11.01
C PRO A 19 23.06 -3.48 -11.49
N PRO A 20 22.99 -4.83 -11.47
CA PRO A 20 21.76 -5.52 -11.84
C PRO A 20 20.61 -4.98 -10.99
N ASP A 21 19.43 -4.88 -11.59
CA ASP A 21 18.20 -4.61 -10.84
C ASP A 21 18.14 -5.60 -9.67
N GLU A 22 17.77 -5.11 -8.48
CA GLU A 22 17.51 -6.05 -7.39
C GLU A 22 16.46 -7.05 -7.87
N PRO A 23 16.63 -8.36 -7.59
CA PRO A 23 15.57 -9.31 -7.87
C PRO A 23 14.29 -8.77 -7.22
N LYS A 24 13.19 -8.69 -7.99
CA LYS A 24 11.88 -8.26 -7.49
C LYS A 24 11.63 -8.97 -6.16
N ARG A 25 11.77 -8.23 -5.06
CA ARG A 25 11.50 -8.79 -3.75
C ARG A 25 10.00 -8.94 -3.65
N ASP A 26 9.57 -10.13 -3.29
CA ASP A 26 8.17 -10.43 -3.06
C ASP A 26 7.62 -9.40 -2.06
N VAL A 27 6.47 -8.80 -2.37
CA VAL A 27 5.78 -7.87 -1.46
C VAL A 27 5.47 -8.57 -0.14
N PHE A 28 5.33 -9.89 -0.16
CA PHE A 28 5.11 -10.70 1.02
C PHE A 28 6.39 -10.88 1.83
N GLY A 29 6.30 -10.56 3.13
CA GLY A 29 7.44 -10.67 4.03
C GLY A 29 8.54 -9.62 3.79
N CYS A 30 8.32 -8.65 2.88
CA CYS A 30 9.30 -7.61 2.58
C CYS A 30 9.67 -6.76 3.81
N MET A 31 8.89 -6.79 4.89
CA MET A 31 9.18 -6.12 6.17
C MET A 31 9.27 -7.08 7.36
N ALA A 32 9.38 -8.39 7.12
CA ALA A 32 9.47 -9.39 8.17
C ALA A 32 10.65 -9.11 9.12
N GLY A 33 10.37 -9.15 10.43
CA GLY A 33 11.36 -8.91 11.48
C GLY A 33 11.77 -7.44 11.68
N THR A 34 11.16 -6.49 10.97
CA THR A 34 11.53 -5.05 11.06
C THR A 34 10.60 -4.22 11.94
N ALA A 35 9.51 -4.79 12.44
CA ALA A 35 8.59 -4.13 13.37
C ALA A 35 7.92 -5.15 14.26
N THR A 36 7.50 -4.71 15.45
CA THR A 36 6.72 -5.51 16.38
C THR A 36 5.27 -5.04 16.37
N ILE A 37 4.33 -5.95 16.13
CA ILE A 37 2.90 -5.68 16.26
C ILE A 37 2.52 -5.80 17.73
N ILE A 38 2.01 -4.71 18.31
CA ILE A 38 1.58 -4.64 19.69
C ILE A 38 0.05 -4.61 19.74
N GLY A 39 -0.53 -5.67 20.29
CA GLY A 39 -1.97 -5.81 20.40
C GLY A 39 -2.65 -5.83 19.02
N ASP A 40 -3.60 -4.93 18.83
CA ASP A 40 -4.60 -5.02 17.77
C ASP A 40 -4.40 -3.95 16.68
N VAL A 41 -3.60 -4.26 15.64
CA VAL A 41 -3.36 -3.39 14.44
C VAL A 41 -4.56 -3.21 13.53
N LYS A 42 -5.67 -3.69 14.01
CA LYS A 42 -6.80 -4.12 13.25
C LYS A 42 -8.02 -3.34 13.81
N SER A 43 -8.05 -3.04 15.11
CA SER A 43 -9.02 -2.10 15.67
C SER A 43 -8.84 -0.72 15.06
N PRO A 44 -9.93 0.02 14.81
CA PRO A 44 -9.80 1.43 14.45
C PRO A 44 -9.01 2.16 15.54
N LEU A 45 -8.22 3.12 15.10
CA LEU A 45 -7.38 3.94 15.96
C LEU A 45 -8.10 5.19 16.45
N LEU A 46 -9.13 5.63 15.72
CA LEU A 46 -9.87 6.87 15.98
C LEU A 46 -11.39 6.61 16.02
N PRO A 47 -12.12 7.03 17.07
CA PRO A 47 -13.56 7.31 17.02
C PRO A 47 -13.83 8.85 16.99
N PRO A 48 -15.02 9.34 16.56
CA PRO A 48 -15.46 9.49 15.17
C PRO A 48 -15.78 10.96 14.78
N LEU A 49 -16.11 11.34 13.51
CA LEU A 49 -16.69 12.69 13.28
C LEU A 49 -18.16 12.73 13.68
N GLU A 50 -18.88 11.64 13.46
CA GLU A 50 -19.44 10.78 14.51
C GLU A 50 -20.18 9.63 13.79
N LYS A 51 -19.77 8.39 14.04
CA LYS A 51 -20.20 7.14 13.37
C LYS A 51 -19.86 7.06 11.87
N TRP A 52 -18.61 6.68 11.59
CA TRP A 52 -18.15 6.13 10.29
C TRP A 52 -18.72 4.70 10.03
N ASP A 53 -19.89 4.41 10.62
CA ASP A 53 -20.70 3.20 10.71
C ASP A 53 -20.00 1.90 11.20
N ALA A 54 -19.63 1.95 12.48
CA ALA A 54 -19.44 0.83 13.39
C ALA A 54 -18.50 -0.31 12.92
N PHE A 55 -17.21 -0.07 13.16
CA PHE A 55 -16.17 -1.00 13.63
C PHE A 55 -15.93 -2.30 12.82
N ARG A 56 -14.77 -2.31 12.12
CA ARG A 56 -14.02 -3.46 11.52
C ARG A 56 -14.33 -3.74 10.03
N LEU A 57 -13.42 -4.27 9.20
CA LEU A 57 -12.21 -5.12 9.38
C LEU A 57 -11.06 -4.67 8.42
N ARG A 58 -9.85 -4.33 8.88
CA ARG A 58 -8.73 -5.23 9.30
C ARG A 58 -8.03 -5.99 8.18
N TRP A 59 -6.77 -5.62 7.94
CA TRP A 59 -5.74 -6.39 7.22
C TRP A 59 -5.83 -7.87 7.57
N ALA A 60 -6.20 -8.72 6.62
CA ALA A 60 -6.21 -10.15 6.87
C ALA A 60 -4.77 -10.68 6.85
N ALA A 61 -4.23 -10.96 8.04
CA ALA A 61 -3.18 -11.95 8.23
C ALA A 61 -3.72 -13.38 8.04
N ARG A 62 -4.51 -13.60 6.97
CA ARG A 62 -4.85 -14.92 6.46
C ARG A 62 -5.03 -14.78 4.96
N TRP A 63 -3.95 -15.06 4.24
CA TRP A 63 -3.93 -15.25 2.80
C TRP A 63 -4.91 -16.38 2.45
N LEU A 64 -6.17 -16.05 2.18
CA LEU A 64 -6.98 -16.92 1.34
C LEU A 64 -6.46 -16.70 -0.08
N SER A 65 -6.24 -17.81 -0.79
CA SER A 65 -5.38 -17.92 -1.97
C SER A 65 -5.65 -16.91 -3.11
N ALA A 66 -6.82 -16.28 -3.17
CA ALA A 66 -7.23 -15.39 -4.25
C ALA A 66 -6.54 -14.01 -4.18
N ALA A 67 -6.59 -13.27 -3.06
CA ALA A 67 -5.85 -12.01 -2.91
C ALA A 67 -4.33 -12.19 -3.10
N ALA A 68 -3.79 -13.28 -2.54
CA ALA A 68 -2.38 -13.64 -2.72
C ALA A 68 -2.06 -13.85 -4.21
N ALA A 69 -2.85 -14.66 -4.92
CA ALA A 69 -2.67 -14.92 -6.34
C ALA A 69 -2.82 -13.66 -7.19
N ALA A 70 -3.77 -12.78 -6.87
CA ALA A 70 -3.96 -11.52 -7.57
C ALA A 70 -2.77 -10.58 -7.41
N ILE A 71 -2.24 -10.49 -6.19
CA ILE A 71 -1.03 -9.72 -5.89
C ILE A 71 0.18 -10.33 -6.61
N THR A 72 0.38 -11.65 -6.54
CA THR A 72 1.46 -12.36 -7.25
C THR A 72 1.36 -12.17 -8.75
N HIS A 73 0.14 -12.24 -9.31
CA HIS A 73 -0.10 -11.98 -10.72
C HIS A 73 0.26 -10.54 -11.09
N ALA A 74 -0.23 -9.55 -10.32
CA ALA A 74 0.05 -8.14 -10.53
C ALA A 74 1.56 -7.83 -10.50
N ILE A 75 2.32 -8.44 -9.58
CA ILE A 75 3.79 -8.33 -9.54
C ILE A 75 4.43 -8.79 -10.86
N GLY A 76 3.87 -9.83 -11.48
CA GLY A 76 4.33 -10.38 -12.76
C GLY A 76 3.95 -9.55 -13.98
N THR A 77 2.79 -8.89 -13.97
CA THR A 77 2.18 -8.32 -15.19
C THR A 77 2.03 -6.79 -15.23
N GLY A 78 2.03 -6.09 -14.09
CA GLY A 78 1.73 -4.65 -14.06
C GLY A 78 2.24 -3.85 -12.86
N GLY A 79 2.81 -4.51 -11.85
CA GLY A 79 3.23 -3.89 -10.59
C GLY A 79 2.08 -3.75 -9.60
N LEU A 80 2.40 -3.23 -8.41
CA LEU A 80 1.44 -2.95 -7.34
C LEU A 80 1.42 -1.45 -7.06
N ALA A 81 0.25 -0.95 -6.66
CA ALA A 81 0.09 0.43 -6.22
C ALA A 81 -0.49 0.47 -4.81
N ILE A 82 -0.14 1.52 -4.06
CA ILE A 82 -0.73 1.82 -2.77
C ILE A 82 -1.18 3.28 -2.75
N ALA A 83 -2.38 3.56 -2.26
CA ALA A 83 -2.82 4.94 -2.04
C ALA A 83 -2.01 5.55 -0.89
N SER A 84 -1.56 6.81 -1.03
CA SER A 84 -0.74 7.45 0.01
C SER A 84 -1.45 7.54 1.37
N ILE A 85 -2.78 7.58 1.39
CA ILE A 85 -3.60 7.55 2.62
C ILE A 85 -3.38 6.26 3.44
N SER A 86 -3.05 5.12 2.81
CA SER A 86 -2.74 3.88 3.54
C SER A 86 -1.40 3.94 4.26
N LEU A 87 -0.46 4.77 3.79
CA LEU A 87 0.77 5.07 4.54
C LEU A 87 0.45 5.93 5.78
N TRP A 88 -0.50 6.85 5.68
CA TRP A 88 -0.98 7.62 6.83
C TRP A 88 -1.67 6.72 7.86
N GLU A 89 -2.51 5.76 7.46
CA GLU A 89 -3.08 4.76 8.38
C GLU A 89 -1.99 3.95 9.10
N THR A 90 -0.93 3.58 8.37
CA THR A 90 0.24 2.90 8.94
C THR A 90 0.96 3.79 9.95
N ALA A 91 1.14 5.08 9.64
CA ALA A 91 1.71 6.04 10.58
C ALA A 91 0.84 6.20 11.84
N LEU A 92 -0.48 6.20 11.73
CA LEU A 92 -1.37 6.22 12.90
C LEU A 92 -1.17 4.98 13.78
N LEU A 93 -0.98 3.78 13.19
CA LEU A 93 -0.70 2.57 13.96
C LEU A 93 0.59 2.70 14.77
N ILE A 94 1.59 3.37 14.17
CA ILE A 94 2.87 3.67 14.82
C ILE A 94 2.66 4.66 15.97
N THR A 95 2.01 5.79 15.70
CA THR A 95 1.73 6.83 16.72
C THR A 95 0.91 6.29 17.89
N ALA A 96 0.00 5.36 17.65
CA ALA A 96 -0.81 4.74 18.70
C ALA A 96 -0.09 3.58 19.43
N GLY A 97 1.18 3.32 19.12
CA GLY A 97 1.98 2.26 19.72
C GLY A 97 1.49 0.85 19.39
N ARG A 98 0.67 0.67 18.35
CA ARG A 98 0.17 -0.64 17.90
C ARG A 98 1.10 -1.32 16.90
N LEU A 99 1.97 -0.54 16.26
CA LEU A 99 3.07 -0.99 15.44
C LEU A 99 4.34 -0.31 15.95
N LEU A 100 5.36 -1.07 16.30
CA LEU A 100 6.64 -0.53 16.78
C LEU A 100 7.73 -0.83 15.73
N PRO A 101 8.05 0.12 14.84
CA PRO A 101 9.17 0.03 13.92
C PRO A 101 10.51 -0.17 14.62
N GLN A 102 11.42 -0.93 14.00
CA GLN A 102 12.84 -0.85 14.33
C GLN A 102 13.47 0.37 13.67
N GLY A 103 14.25 1.13 14.42
CA GLY A 103 14.86 2.38 13.95
C GLY A 103 13.86 3.53 13.96
N THR A 104 14.04 4.51 13.08
CA THR A 104 13.16 5.68 13.02
C THR A 104 11.91 5.39 12.20
N GLU A 105 10.76 5.91 12.65
CA GLU A 105 9.45 5.67 12.04
C GLU A 105 9.39 6.09 10.57
N GLU A 106 9.97 7.25 10.25
CA GLU A 106 10.02 7.77 8.88
C GLU A 106 10.92 6.91 7.97
N ALA A 107 12.09 6.48 8.45
CA ALA A 107 12.96 5.59 7.68
C ALA A 107 12.30 4.23 7.46
N TRP A 108 11.53 3.75 8.44
CA TRP A 108 10.78 2.51 8.32
C TRP A 108 9.65 2.59 7.29
N LEU A 109 8.87 3.69 7.28
CA LEU A 109 7.84 3.91 6.25
C LEU A 109 8.45 4.06 4.85
N ARG A 110 9.59 4.74 4.71
CA ARG A 110 10.35 4.78 3.45
C ARG A 110 10.78 3.37 3.02
N ALA A 111 11.35 2.60 3.94
CA ALA A 111 11.77 1.23 3.67
C ALA A 111 10.60 0.32 3.30
N LEU A 112 9.41 0.50 3.88
CA LEU A 112 8.20 -0.23 3.49
C LEU A 112 7.89 -0.02 2.01
N VAL A 113 7.90 1.22 1.53
CA VAL A 113 7.64 1.54 0.11
C VAL A 113 8.75 0.98 -0.77
N ASP A 114 10.02 1.25 -0.42
CA ASP A 114 11.17 0.85 -1.23
C ASP A 114 11.30 -0.68 -1.35
N ARG A 115 11.10 -1.41 -0.24
CA ARG A 115 11.26 -2.86 -0.21
C ARG A 115 10.07 -3.63 -0.76
N SER A 116 8.88 -3.05 -0.73
CA SER A 116 7.67 -3.67 -1.31
C SER A 116 7.56 -3.48 -2.82
N GLY A 117 8.27 -2.49 -3.38
CA GLY A 117 8.23 -2.17 -4.82
C GLY A 117 6.89 -1.59 -5.28
N VAL A 118 6.05 -1.14 -4.35
CA VAL A 118 4.75 -0.53 -4.68
C VAL A 118 4.95 0.89 -5.21
N VAL A 119 4.10 1.27 -6.16
CA VAL A 119 4.01 2.66 -6.63
C VAL A 119 3.01 3.40 -5.74
N VAL A 120 3.48 4.43 -5.05
CA VAL A 120 2.61 5.26 -4.21
C VAL A 120 1.79 6.21 -5.09
N LYS A 121 0.47 6.11 -5.01
CA LYS A 121 -0.49 7.00 -5.69
C LYS A 121 -0.92 8.11 -4.75
N GLN A 122 -0.57 9.34 -5.10
CA GLN A 122 -0.88 10.52 -4.30
C GLN A 122 -2.34 10.94 -4.48
N THR A 123 -2.95 11.46 -3.42
CA THR A 123 -4.28 12.08 -3.50
C THR A 123 -4.21 13.34 -4.36
N THR A 124 -4.72 13.26 -5.58
CA THR A 124 -4.88 14.41 -6.49
C THR A 124 -6.21 15.14 -6.23
N PRO A 125 -6.41 16.37 -6.75
CA PRO A 125 -7.70 17.05 -6.66
C PRO A 125 -8.87 16.22 -7.25
N ALA A 126 -8.62 15.46 -8.32
CA ALA A 126 -9.61 14.57 -8.91
C ALA A 126 -10.00 13.43 -7.95
N ILE A 127 -9.00 12.80 -7.31
CA ILE A 127 -9.23 11.74 -6.31
C ILE A 127 -9.98 12.29 -5.10
N ALA A 128 -9.60 13.48 -4.62
CA ALA A 128 -10.28 14.14 -3.49
C ALA A 128 -11.75 14.45 -3.80
N LEU A 129 -12.06 14.91 -5.01
CA LEU A 129 -13.44 15.16 -5.42
C LEU A 129 -14.23 13.86 -5.59
N LEU A 130 -13.62 12.82 -6.17
CA LEU A 130 -14.23 11.51 -6.33
C LEU A 130 -14.54 10.87 -4.98
N SER A 131 -13.65 10.96 -4.01
CA SER A 131 -13.86 10.38 -2.66
C SER A 131 -15.02 11.03 -1.91
N ALA A 132 -15.34 12.29 -2.19
CA ALA A 132 -16.48 12.99 -1.60
C ALA A 132 -17.83 12.64 -2.27
N ARG A 133 -17.82 12.11 -3.49
CA ARG A 133 -19.03 11.93 -4.32
C ARG A 133 -19.59 10.50 -4.35
N TRP A 134 -19.10 9.62 -3.48
CA TRP A 134 -19.69 8.28 -3.36
C TRP A 134 -21.17 8.36 -2.93
N PRO A 135 -22.04 7.46 -3.45
CA PRO A 135 -23.42 7.31 -3.00
C PRO A 135 -23.55 7.09 -1.49
N ALA A 136 -24.75 7.35 -0.95
CA ALA A 136 -25.00 7.30 0.50
C ALA A 136 -24.85 5.90 1.13
N ASP A 137 -24.98 4.85 0.33
CA ASP A 137 -24.82 3.44 0.72
C ASP A 137 -23.38 2.93 0.62
N PHE A 138 -22.45 3.77 0.12
CA PHE A 138 -21.02 3.47 0.13
C PHE A 138 -20.44 3.56 1.55
N PRO A 139 -19.38 2.80 1.89
CA PRO A 139 -18.69 2.93 3.17
C PRO A 139 -18.38 4.38 3.52
N ARG A 140 -18.69 4.76 4.77
CA ARG A 140 -18.52 6.14 5.22
C ARG A 140 -17.06 6.48 5.45
N ASP A 141 -16.22 5.52 5.84
CA ASP A 141 -14.84 5.76 6.27
C ASP A 141 -14.03 6.61 5.25
N PRO A 142 -13.37 7.70 5.67
CA PRO A 142 -12.65 8.59 4.75
C PRO A 142 -11.50 7.92 4.03
N ALA A 143 -10.75 7.06 4.74
CA ALA A 143 -9.60 6.39 4.17
C ALA A 143 -10.08 5.39 3.10
N ASP A 144 -11.08 4.57 3.40
CA ASP A 144 -11.70 3.66 2.43
C ASP A 144 -12.23 4.42 1.20
N ARG A 145 -12.87 5.57 1.41
CA ARG A 145 -13.38 6.42 0.31
C ARG A 145 -12.27 6.98 -0.57
N VAL A 146 -11.15 7.39 0.02
CA VAL A 146 -9.97 7.87 -0.72
C VAL A 146 -9.25 6.73 -1.42
N ILE A 147 -9.10 5.57 -0.79
CA ILE A 147 -8.51 4.35 -1.38
C ILE A 147 -9.33 3.91 -2.59
N ALA A 148 -10.65 3.79 -2.43
CA ALA A 148 -11.57 3.44 -3.51
C ALA A 148 -11.54 4.48 -4.65
N ALA A 149 -11.48 5.77 -4.31
CA ALA A 149 -11.41 6.83 -5.33
C ALA A 149 -10.10 6.79 -6.09
N THR A 150 -8.99 6.46 -5.41
CA THR A 150 -7.68 6.27 -6.02
C THR A 150 -7.72 5.10 -7.01
N ALA A 151 -8.22 3.94 -6.58
CA ALA A 151 -8.35 2.78 -7.46
C ALA A 151 -9.21 3.09 -8.70
N ARG A 152 -10.35 3.75 -8.51
CA ARG A 152 -11.24 4.15 -9.61
C ARG A 152 -10.60 5.17 -10.57
N ALA A 153 -9.89 6.18 -10.04
CA ALA A 153 -9.24 7.20 -10.86
C ALA A 153 -8.07 6.64 -11.67
N GLU A 154 -7.36 5.66 -11.12
CA GLU A 154 -6.22 5.00 -11.78
C GLU A 154 -6.65 3.84 -12.69
N GLY A 155 -7.93 3.45 -12.67
CA GLY A 155 -8.43 2.30 -13.42
C GLY A 155 -7.84 0.97 -12.95
N LEU A 156 -7.56 0.86 -11.64
CA LEU A 156 -6.93 -0.31 -11.03
C LEU A 156 -7.93 -1.09 -10.16
N PRO A 157 -7.87 -2.44 -10.16
CA PRO A 157 -8.64 -3.25 -9.23
C PRO A 157 -8.14 -3.04 -7.79
N LEU A 158 -9.06 -2.90 -6.85
CA LEU A 158 -8.77 -2.72 -5.43
C LEU A 158 -8.69 -4.07 -4.70
N VAL A 159 -7.52 -4.39 -4.14
CA VAL A 159 -7.39 -5.54 -3.24
C VAL A 159 -7.96 -5.18 -1.87
N THR A 160 -9.06 -5.81 -1.45
CA THR A 160 -9.70 -5.49 -0.16
C THR A 160 -10.50 -6.65 0.43
N SER A 161 -10.34 -6.87 1.75
CA SER A 161 -11.19 -7.79 2.52
C SER A 161 -12.58 -7.25 2.79
N ASP A 162 -12.77 -5.93 2.66
CA ASP A 162 -13.97 -5.27 3.11
C ASP A 162 -15.18 -5.69 2.26
N ALA A 163 -16.12 -6.37 2.89
CA ALA A 163 -17.29 -6.90 2.20
C ALA A 163 -18.26 -5.79 1.75
N ARG A 164 -18.26 -4.61 2.39
CA ARG A 164 -19.08 -3.46 1.97
C ARG A 164 -18.50 -2.86 0.68
N LEU A 165 -17.19 -2.66 0.59
CA LEU A 165 -16.52 -2.23 -0.65
C LEU A 165 -16.77 -3.22 -1.79
N ARG A 166 -16.57 -4.52 -1.56
CA ARG A 166 -16.81 -5.57 -2.57
C ARG A 166 -18.27 -5.63 -3.03
N ARG A 167 -19.23 -5.41 -2.13
CA ARG A 167 -20.67 -5.40 -2.48
C ARG A 167 -21.09 -4.16 -3.25
N SER A 168 -20.40 -3.03 -3.11
CA SER A 168 -20.76 -1.78 -3.79
C SER A 168 -20.72 -1.90 -5.31
N ARG A 169 -19.80 -2.72 -5.85
CA ARG A 169 -19.50 -2.84 -7.29
C ARG A 169 -19.17 -1.51 -8.00
N LEU A 170 -18.99 -0.42 -7.24
CA LEU A 170 -18.61 0.90 -7.77
C LEU A 170 -17.10 1.03 -8.04
N VAL A 171 -16.33 0.08 -7.53
CA VAL A 171 -14.90 -0.12 -7.78
C VAL A 171 -14.71 -1.61 -8.03
N GLU A 172 -13.90 -1.97 -9.01
CA GLU A 172 -13.49 -3.36 -9.23
C GLU A 172 -12.67 -3.82 -8.02
N THR A 173 -13.01 -4.97 -7.45
CA THR A 173 -12.34 -5.48 -6.23
C THR A 173 -11.85 -6.90 -6.40
N VAL A 174 -10.73 -7.23 -5.76
CA VAL A 174 -10.17 -8.58 -5.69
C VAL A 174 -9.92 -8.99 -4.23
N TRP A 175 -10.27 -10.23 -3.88
CA TRP A 175 -10.09 -10.79 -2.53
C TRP A 175 -9.94 -12.30 -2.53
#